data_AF-A0A2M7RVD5-F1
#
_entry.id   AF-A0A2M7RVD5-F1
#
_cell.length_a   1.000
_cell.length_b   1.000
_cell.length_c   1.000
_cell.angle_alpha   90.00
_cell.angle_beta   90.00
_cell.angle_gamma   90.00
#
_symmetry.space_group_name_H-M   'P 1'
#
loop_
_entity.id
_entity.type
_entity.pdbx_description
1 polymer ?
#
loop_
_entity_poly.entity_id
_entity_poly.type
_entity_poly.pdbx_seq_one_letter_code
_entity_poly.pdbx_strand_id
1 'polypeptide(L)'
;MIKSLLLQINVAADSTSTAVQEIVPQEKTLSIWELVSSGGVGGGIIMITLLILSILAVYIIVERFFAIRTASKEDVNFMNQIKDFILDGKIDAAKSLCKTKTSPVAKMIEKGISRIGKPLSDIGTAVENTG
;
A
#
# COMPACT_ATOMS: atom_id res chain seq x y z
N MET A 1 37.20 9.86 78.16
CA MET A 1 36.00 10.68 78.46
C MET A 1 35.31 11.29 77.24
N ILE A 2 35.99 11.46 76.09
CA ILE A 2 35.36 11.92 74.82
C ILE A 2 34.39 10.91 74.18
N LYS A 3 34.54 9.60 74.47
CA LYS A 3 33.74 8.53 73.85
C LYS A 3 32.28 8.46 74.33
N SER A 4 31.94 9.09 75.46
CA SER A 4 30.58 9.11 76.02
C SER A 4 29.73 10.28 75.52
N LEU A 5 30.34 11.32 74.95
CA LEU A 5 29.65 12.53 74.49
C LEU A 5 29.09 12.40 73.07
N LEU A 6 29.66 11.52 72.23
CA LEU A 6 29.19 11.29 70.87
C LEU A 6 28.01 10.32 70.75
N LEU A 7 27.61 9.66 71.86
CA LEU A 7 26.58 8.62 71.84
C LEU A 7 25.18 9.12 72.23
N GLN A 8 24.99 10.42 72.45
CA GLN A 8 23.71 11.04 72.82
C GLN A 8 23.13 12.01 71.78
N ILE A 9 23.67 12.06 70.55
CA ILE A 9 23.03 12.81 69.47
C ILE A 9 22.01 11.93 68.74
N ASN A 10 20.77 11.93 69.24
CA ASN A 10 19.63 11.35 68.55
C ASN A 10 18.84 12.49 67.88
N VAL A 11 19.18 12.85 66.63
CA VAL A 11 18.26 13.48 65.68
C VAL A 11 18.71 13.13 64.25
N ALA A 12 17.85 12.33 63.62
CA ALA A 12 17.46 12.29 62.20
C ALA A 12 18.52 12.13 61.09
N ALA A 13 18.23 11.12 60.26
CA ALA A 13 18.71 10.88 58.89
C ALA A 13 20.17 10.41 58.76
N ASP A 14 20.37 9.10 58.69
CA ASP A 14 20.58 8.42 57.40
C ASP A 14 20.89 6.94 57.69
N SER A 15 19.88 6.07 57.49
CA SER A 15 20.07 4.64 57.66
C SER A 15 20.76 4.10 56.41
N THR A 16 21.99 3.65 56.59
CA THR A 16 22.70 2.80 55.64
C THR A 16 21.83 1.61 55.25
N SER A 17 21.52 1.46 53.97
CA SER A 17 21.20 0.16 53.37
C SER A 17 21.99 0.04 52.08
N THR A 18 23.19 -0.52 52.24
CA THR A 18 23.89 -1.25 51.19
C THR A 18 22.99 -2.41 50.77
N ALA A 19 22.12 -2.18 49.79
CA ALA A 19 21.43 -3.23 49.06
C ALA A 19 22.22 -3.47 47.77
N VAL A 20 22.92 -4.60 47.72
CA VAL A 20 23.35 -5.22 46.47
C VAL A 20 22.06 -5.48 45.67
N GLN A 21 21.75 -4.61 44.72
CA GLN A 21 20.74 -4.91 43.72
C GLN A 21 21.41 -5.75 42.64
N GLU A 22 21.08 -7.03 42.61
CA GLU A 22 21.29 -7.88 41.45
C GLU A 22 20.70 -7.16 40.22
N ILE A 23 21.57 -6.81 39.28
CA ILE A 23 21.18 -6.54 37.90
C ILE A 23 20.77 -7.88 37.28
N VAL A 24 19.53 -8.32 37.54
CA VAL A 24 18.88 -9.33 36.70
C VAL A 24 18.42 -8.62 35.43
N PRO A 25 18.98 -8.93 34.24
CA PRO A 25 18.39 -8.49 32.98
C PRO A 25 17.05 -9.22 32.82
N GLN A 26 16.00 -8.65 33.38
CA GLN A 26 14.64 -9.01 33.02
C GLN A 26 14.45 -8.55 31.58
N GLU A 27 14.57 -9.48 30.63
CA GLU A 27 14.11 -9.27 29.27
C GLU A 27 12.60 -9.04 29.34
N LYS A 28 12.19 -7.79 29.55
CA LYS A 28 10.80 -7.38 29.35
C LYS A 28 10.54 -7.52 27.86
N THR A 29 10.07 -8.70 27.46
CA THR A 29 9.36 -8.89 26.20
C THR A 29 8.07 -8.09 26.32
N LEU A 30 8.16 -6.78 26.10
CA LEU A 30 6.98 -5.93 26.06
C LEU A 30 6.03 -6.53 25.04
N SER A 31 4.82 -6.86 25.49
CA SER A 31 3.79 -7.29 24.56
C SER A 31 3.50 -6.14 23.60
N ILE A 32 3.12 -6.44 22.35
CA ILE A 32 2.88 -5.43 21.29
C ILE A 32 1.92 -4.32 21.77
N TRP A 33 0.97 -4.70 22.63
CA TRP A 33 0.03 -3.78 23.28
C TRP A 33 0.69 -2.80 24.26
N GLU A 34 1.65 -3.29 25.05
CA GLU A 34 2.46 -2.45 25.95
C GLU A 34 3.33 -1.47 25.15
N LEU A 35 3.87 -1.89 24.01
CA LEU A 35 4.69 -1.04 23.13
C LEU A 35 3.90 0.13 22.53
N VAL A 36 2.65 -0.14 22.10
CA VAL A 36 1.74 0.90 21.60
C VAL A 36 1.35 1.87 22.72
N SER A 37 1.11 1.35 23.94
CA SER A 37 0.71 2.18 25.08
C SER A 37 1.88 2.88 25.79
N SER A 38 3.13 2.42 25.63
CA SER A 38 4.32 2.99 26.29
C SER A 38 4.83 4.28 25.63
N GLY A 39 4.36 4.62 24.43
CA GLY A 39 4.79 5.80 23.67
C GLY A 39 4.36 7.16 24.25
N GLY A 40 3.59 7.17 25.34
CA GLY A 40 3.05 8.39 25.94
C GLY A 40 2.09 9.16 25.01
N VAL A 41 1.78 10.41 25.37
CA VAL A 41 0.81 11.24 24.61
C VAL A 41 1.32 11.55 23.20
N GLY A 42 2.63 11.79 23.03
CA GLY A 42 3.24 12.05 21.72
C GLY A 42 3.21 10.85 20.79
N GLY A 43 3.55 9.65 21.29
CA GLY A 43 3.48 8.41 20.53
C GLY A 43 2.05 8.04 20.13
N GLY A 44 1.07 8.29 21.01
CA GLY A 44 -0.35 8.10 20.72
C GLY A 44 -0.85 8.96 19.57
N ILE A 45 -0.49 10.26 19.53
CA ILE A 45 -0.87 11.17 18.44
C ILE A 45 -0.29 10.72 17.10
N ILE A 46 1.00 10.34 17.08
CA ILE A 46 1.66 9.83 15.87
C ILE A 46 1.00 8.52 15.41
N MET A 47 0.76 7.58 16.32
CA MET A 47 0.11 6.30 15.99
C MET A 47 -1.29 6.49 15.42
N ILE A 48 -2.11 7.36 16.03
CA ILE A 48 -3.45 7.68 15.52
C ILE A 48 -3.37 8.31 14.12
N THR A 49 -2.42 9.21 13.91
CA THR A 49 -2.22 9.86 12.60
C THR A 49 -1.84 8.84 11.53
N LEU A 50 -0.91 7.93 11.84
CA LEU A 50 -0.52 6.83 10.94
C LEU A 50 -1.68 5.88 10.66
N LEU A 51 -2.52 5.59 11.65
CA LEU A 51 -3.71 4.76 11.48
C LEU A 51 -4.68 5.41 10.47
N ILE A 52 -4.97 6.70 10.63
CA ILE A 52 -5.84 7.44 9.71
C ILE A 52 -5.24 7.45 8.29
N LEU A 53 -3.93 7.72 8.17
CA LEU A 53 -3.23 7.69 6.89
C LEU A 53 -3.28 6.29 6.24
N SER A 54 -3.16 5.24 7.05
CA SER A 54 -3.24 3.84 6.60
C SER A 54 -4.63 3.50 6.07
N ILE A 55 -5.69 3.89 6.79
CA ILE A 55 -7.07 3.71 6.32
C ILE A 55 -7.30 4.45 5.00
N LEU A 56 -6.83 5.70 4.89
CA LEU A 56 -6.96 6.49 3.67
C LEU A 56 -6.21 5.85 2.49
N ALA A 57 -4.99 5.34 2.74
CA ALA A 57 -4.21 4.62 1.73
C ALA A 57 -4.93 3.35 1.25
N VAL A 58 -5.46 2.53 2.17
CA VAL A 58 -6.23 1.34 1.82
C VAL A 58 -7.48 1.71 1.02
N TYR A 59 -8.19 2.78 1.41
CA TYR A 59 -9.35 3.28 0.69
C TYR A 59 -9.01 3.64 -0.77
N ILE A 60 -7.94 4.42 -1.00
CA ILE A 60 -7.47 4.79 -2.34
C ILE A 60 -7.08 3.54 -3.15
N ILE A 61 -6.38 2.59 -2.53
CA ILE A 61 -5.98 1.34 -3.18
C ILE A 61 -7.20 0.54 -3.63
N VAL A 62 -8.21 0.40 -2.77
CA VAL A 62 -9.44 -0.34 -3.10
C VAL A 62 -10.21 0.34 -4.23
N GLU A 63 -10.43 1.66 -4.14
CA GLU A 63 -11.10 2.44 -5.20
C GLU A 63 -10.38 2.25 -6.54
N ARG A 64 -9.06 2.40 -6.53
CA ARG A 64 -8.24 2.26 -7.73
C ARG A 64 -8.25 0.82 -8.27
N PHE A 65 -8.20 -0.17 -7.38
CA PHE A 65 -8.21 -1.58 -7.75
C PHE A 65 -9.51 -1.98 -8.42
N PHE A 66 -10.67 -1.54 -7.92
CA PHE A 66 -11.96 -1.81 -8.55
C PHE A 66 -12.11 -1.14 -9.92
N ALA A 67 -11.62 0.10 -10.07
CA ALA A 67 -11.61 0.80 -11.35
C ALA A 67 -10.76 0.06 -12.40
N ILE A 68 -9.55 -0.36 -12.02
CA ILE A 68 -8.66 -1.14 -12.89
C ILE A 68 -9.31 -2.49 -13.24
N ARG A 69 -9.83 -3.21 -12.24
CA ARG A 69 -10.46 -4.53 -12.45
C ARG A 69 -11.64 -4.48 -13.41
N THR A 70 -12.40 -3.39 -13.41
CA THR A 70 -13.51 -3.20 -14.35
C THR A 70 -13.00 -2.89 -15.76
N ALA A 71 -11.97 -2.07 -15.89
CA ALA A 71 -11.36 -1.74 -17.17
C ALA A 71 -10.59 -2.93 -17.80
N SER A 72 -10.06 -3.85 -16.98
CA SER A 72 -9.28 -5.02 -17.42
C SER A 72 -10.11 -6.23 -17.83
N LYS A 73 -11.46 -6.18 -17.74
CA LYS A 73 -12.29 -7.28 -18.24
C LYS A 73 -12.23 -7.31 -19.76
N GLU A 74 -11.48 -8.27 -20.29
CA GLU A 74 -11.50 -8.59 -21.72
C GLU A 74 -12.83 -9.25 -22.09
N ASP A 75 -13.57 -8.60 -22.98
CA ASP A 75 -14.81 -9.14 -23.52
C ASP A 75 -14.47 -10.16 -24.62
N VAL A 76 -14.60 -11.45 -24.30
CA VAL A 76 -14.31 -12.56 -25.22
C VAL A 76 -15.16 -12.46 -26.50
N ASN A 77 -16.40 -11.99 -26.39
CA ASN A 77 -17.28 -11.81 -27.54
C ASN A 77 -16.81 -10.66 -28.44
N PHE A 78 -16.22 -9.61 -27.86
CA PHE A 78 -15.64 -8.51 -28.63
C PHE A 78 -14.48 -9.00 -29.49
N MET A 79 -13.59 -9.82 -28.93
CA MET A 79 -12.44 -10.32 -29.67
C MET A 79 -12.82 -11.25 -30.82
N ASN A 80 -13.83 -12.10 -30.62
CA ASN A 80 -14.35 -12.98 -31.66
C ASN A 80 -14.95 -12.17 -32.82
N GLN A 81 -15.79 -11.19 -32.53
CA GLN A 81 -16.39 -10.32 -33.57
C GLN A 81 -15.34 -9.53 -34.36
N ILE A 82 -14.29 -9.02 -33.70
CA ILE A 82 -13.20 -8.33 -34.38
C ILE A 82 -12.48 -9.26 -35.36
N LYS A 83 -12.18 -10.50 -34.96
CA LYS A 83 -11.55 -11.49 -35.83
C LYS A 83 -12.43 -11.77 -37.05
N ASP A 84 -13.72 -11.99 -36.84
CA ASP A 84 -14.67 -12.27 -37.93
C ASP A 84 -14.72 -11.09 -38.92
N PHE A 85 -14.81 -9.85 -38.43
CA PHE A 85 -14.80 -8.67 -39.31
C PHE A 85 -13.50 -8.49 -40.09
N ILE A 86 -12.34 -8.83 -39.50
CA ILE A 86 -11.05 -8.75 -40.20
C ILE A 86 -10.93 -9.85 -41.26
N LEU A 87 -11.36 -11.08 -40.95
CA LEU A 87 -11.37 -12.19 -41.91
C LEU A 87 -12.33 -11.94 -43.08
N ASP A 88 -13.47 -11.32 -42.81
CA ASP A 88 -14.45 -10.88 -43.82
C ASP A 88 -14.00 -9.64 -44.63
N GLY A 89 -12.87 -9.01 -44.26
CA GLY A 89 -12.39 -7.77 -44.87
C GLY A 89 -13.20 -6.51 -44.53
N LYS A 90 -14.13 -6.59 -43.56
CA LYS A 90 -15.02 -5.49 -43.13
C LYS A 90 -14.33 -4.59 -42.08
N ILE A 91 -13.28 -3.88 -42.50
CA ILE A 91 -12.47 -3.03 -41.61
C ILE A 91 -13.29 -1.89 -40.97
N ASP A 92 -14.25 -1.32 -41.69
CA ASP A 92 -15.11 -0.26 -41.18
C ASP A 92 -16.06 -0.74 -40.07
N ALA A 93 -16.59 -1.96 -40.21
CA ALA A 93 -17.41 -2.59 -39.17
C ALA A 93 -16.59 -2.86 -37.90
N ALA A 94 -15.35 -3.34 -38.07
CA ALA A 94 -14.43 -3.57 -36.96
C ALA A 94 -14.10 -2.26 -36.21
N LYS A 95 -13.84 -1.16 -36.93
CA LYS A 95 -13.66 0.18 -36.33
C LYS A 95 -14.90 0.65 -35.58
N SER A 96 -16.09 0.45 -36.14
CA SER A 96 -17.35 0.83 -35.49
C SER A 96 -17.52 0.08 -34.16
N LEU A 97 -17.27 -1.23 -34.15
CA LEU A 97 -17.33 -2.04 -32.94
C LEU A 97 -16.34 -1.55 -31.86
N CYS A 98 -15.10 -1.23 -32.23
CA CYS A 98 -14.14 -0.64 -31.29
C CYS A 98 -14.63 0.68 -30.69
N LYS A 99 -15.30 1.54 -31.46
CA LYS A 99 -15.85 2.82 -30.95
C LYS A 99 -16.99 2.63 -29.96
N THR A 100 -17.75 1.53 -30.06
CA THR A 100 -18.83 1.23 -29.11
C THR A 100 -18.34 0.76 -27.74
N LYS A 101 -17.12 0.21 -27.65
CA LYS A 101 -16.54 -0.29 -26.40
C LYS A 101 -15.40 0.63 -25.95
N THR A 102 -15.53 1.28 -24.80
CA THR A 102 -14.52 2.22 -24.27
C THR A 102 -13.39 1.54 -23.47
N SER A 103 -13.17 0.23 -23.67
CA SER A 103 -12.13 -0.51 -22.95
C SER A 103 -10.73 -0.18 -23.48
N PRO A 104 -9.66 -0.30 -22.66
CA PRO A 104 -8.29 -0.11 -23.12
C PRO A 104 -7.93 -1.00 -24.32
N VAL A 105 -8.39 -2.26 -24.28
CA VAL A 105 -8.19 -3.23 -25.36
C VAL A 105 -8.86 -2.77 -26.67
N ALA A 106 -10.07 -2.23 -26.61
CA ALA A 106 -10.75 -1.72 -27.80
C ALA A 106 -10.02 -0.52 -28.43
N LYS A 107 -9.45 0.38 -27.61
CA LYS A 107 -8.63 1.51 -28.09
C LYS A 107 -7.33 1.06 -28.74
N MET A 108 -6.63 0.08 -28.13
CA MET A 108 -5.43 -0.53 -28.71
C MET A 108 -5.74 -1.18 -30.07
N ILE A 109 -6.80 -1.98 -30.13
CA ILE A 109 -7.22 -2.65 -31.37
C ILE A 109 -7.66 -1.65 -32.43
N GLU A 110 -8.40 -0.58 -32.08
CA GLU A 110 -8.77 0.48 -33.02
C GLU A 110 -7.55 1.10 -33.71
N LYS A 111 -6.48 1.40 -32.95
CA LYS A 111 -5.24 1.96 -33.48
C LYS A 111 -4.51 0.96 -34.37
N GLY A 112 -4.50 -0.32 -34.00
CA GLY A 112 -3.97 -1.39 -34.85
C GLY A 112 -4.71 -1.51 -36.18
N ILE A 113 -6.05 -1.62 -36.13
CA ILE A 113 -6.92 -1.72 -37.32
C ILE A 113 -6.79 -0.48 -38.21
N SER A 114 -6.61 0.71 -37.63
CA SER A 114 -6.45 1.96 -38.40
C SER A 114 -5.21 1.98 -39.29
N ARG A 115 -4.24 1.10 -39.03
CA ARG A 115 -2.97 0.99 -39.76
C ARG A 115 -2.81 -0.33 -40.51
N ILE A 116 -3.89 -1.10 -40.67
CA ILE A 116 -3.90 -2.29 -41.53
C ILE A 116 -3.42 -1.92 -42.95
N GLY A 117 -2.49 -2.73 -43.49
CA GLY A 117 -1.83 -2.49 -44.77
C GLY A 117 -0.42 -1.90 -44.68
N LYS A 118 0.02 -1.46 -43.49
CA LYS A 118 1.42 -1.11 -43.20
C LYS A 118 2.22 -2.34 -42.75
N PRO A 119 3.57 -2.33 -42.81
CA PRO A 119 4.37 -3.43 -42.26
C PRO A 119 4.01 -3.70 -40.79
N LEU A 120 4.04 -4.97 -40.38
CA LEU A 120 3.63 -5.40 -39.03
C LEU A 120 4.34 -4.64 -37.91
N SER A 121 5.59 -4.23 -38.14
CA SER A 121 6.36 -3.37 -37.22
C SER A 121 5.62 -2.08 -36.89
N ASP A 122 5.08 -1.37 -37.90
CA ASP A 122 4.41 -0.08 -37.71
C ASP A 122 3.07 -0.22 -36.98
N ILE A 123 2.42 -1.37 -37.15
CA ILE A 123 1.15 -1.70 -36.49
C ILE A 123 1.41 -2.00 -35.02
N GLY A 124 2.40 -2.85 -34.72
CA GLY A 124 2.81 -3.19 -33.35
C GLY A 124 3.23 -1.94 -32.57
N THR A 125 4.09 -1.11 -33.14
CA THR A 125 4.51 0.16 -32.51
C THR A 125 3.34 1.09 -32.24
N ALA A 126 2.33 1.14 -33.10
CA ALA A 126 1.14 1.96 -32.86
C ALA A 126 0.27 1.44 -31.72
N VAL A 127 0.18 0.12 -31.56
CA VAL A 127 -0.57 -0.53 -30.48
C VAL A 127 0.14 -0.35 -29.14
N GLU A 128 1.47 -0.53 -29.10
CA GLU A 128 2.28 -0.38 -27.88
C GLU A 128 2.25 1.06 -27.33
N ASN A 129 2.26 2.06 -28.21
CA ASN A 129 2.18 3.47 -27.81
C ASN A 129 0.77 3.94 -27.38
N THR A 130 -0.23 3.05 -27.40
CA THR A 130 -1.62 3.36 -26.99
C THR A 130 -1.91 2.94 -25.53
N GLY A 131 -0.91 2.43 -24.81
CA GLY A 131 -0.99 2.03 -23.39
C GLY A 131 -1.10 3.19 -22.40
#